data_AF-A0A8J4SAQ9-F1
#
_entry.id   AF-A0A8J4SAQ9-F1
#
_cell.length_a   1.000
_cell.length_b   1.000
_cell.length_c   1.000
_cell.angle_alpha   90.00
_cell.angle_beta   90.00
_cell.angle_gamma   90.00
#
_symmetry.space_group_name_H-M   'P 1'
#
loop_
_entity.id
_entity.type
_entity.pdbx_description
1 polymer ?
#
loop_
_entity_poly.entity_id
_entity_poly.type
_entity_poly.pdbx_seq_one_letter_code
_entity_poly.pdbx_strand_id
1 'polypeptide(L)'
;MSGKRKKKTDPPDKPKLFAQVVCNESASALPWESVLKDTNKAVAEAYILANLCVLRLCQAGRPIPVLDQGFYNKCLSAVTAGLKTPKEIVDEDLWQSVQLYKSWRDPSVPFASSAHVSYGWFQNASLQMTTNASSHIVVNFYRRFQKYIKQRFGITGKERYKLLRDVLAPTYEGSDKRVMEFRGWIPRNRDDFIDKDNPHLILPVTYRFLQFIEEENDRHRRDPEFQQLRSLSLLPFKRGFECSHFKMCKLGLYALLKRAGIQIPPLQAREGPIWNDVVNEWWYRLFKIKKFETENRKFAGEMLTDGKAVSIVLRKPKKPEPKKSSKPEKKIPKCTPLAKYGVWILVDVIFCDDKQLWSNDLLLNS
;
A
#
# COMPACT_ATOMS: atom_id res chain seq x y z
N MET A 1 21.89 -29.83 -52.85
CA MET A 1 20.59 -29.28 -52.40
C MET A 1 20.16 -30.04 -51.15
N SER A 2 20.15 -29.39 -49.98
CA SER A 2 19.70 -29.98 -48.72
C SER A 2 18.93 -28.90 -47.95
N GLY A 3 17.61 -29.04 -47.92
CA GLY A 3 16.70 -28.08 -47.28
C GLY A 3 16.73 -28.22 -45.75
N LYS A 4 17.14 -27.16 -45.05
CA LYS A 4 16.96 -27.04 -43.61
C LYS A 4 15.48 -26.75 -43.31
N ARG A 5 14.76 -27.73 -42.76
CA ARG A 5 13.45 -27.55 -42.10
C ARG A 5 13.59 -26.54 -40.96
N LYS A 6 12.97 -25.36 -41.09
CA LYS A 6 12.72 -24.46 -39.95
C LYS A 6 11.80 -25.19 -38.96
N LYS A 7 12.25 -25.37 -37.70
CA LYS A 7 11.37 -25.73 -36.58
C LYS A 7 10.30 -24.63 -36.47
N LYS A 8 9.02 -25.00 -36.55
CA LYS A 8 7.93 -24.16 -36.05
C LYS A 8 8.17 -23.99 -34.55
N THR A 9 8.53 -22.78 -34.13
CA THR A 9 8.35 -22.36 -32.75
C THR A 9 6.85 -22.24 -32.53
N ASP A 10 6.31 -23.08 -31.65
CA ASP A 10 4.94 -22.91 -31.16
C ASP A 10 4.79 -21.50 -30.58
N PRO A 11 3.65 -20.82 -30.80
CA PRO A 11 3.42 -19.51 -30.23
C PRO A 11 3.49 -19.59 -28.69
N PRO A 12 3.99 -18.54 -28.01
CA PRO A 12 4.03 -18.52 -26.55
C PRO A 12 2.62 -18.79 -25.99
N ASP A 13 2.52 -19.79 -25.13
CA ASP A 13 1.28 -20.21 -24.50
C ASP A 13 0.63 -18.98 -23.83
N LYS A 14 -0.65 -18.70 -24.17
CA LYS A 14 -1.39 -17.60 -23.56
C LYS A 14 -1.39 -17.76 -22.04
N PRO A 15 -1.14 -16.69 -21.25
CA PRO A 15 -1.09 -16.79 -19.80
C PRO A 15 -2.44 -17.32 -19.27
N LYS A 16 -2.37 -18.44 -18.53
CA LYS A 16 -3.54 -19.09 -17.94
C LYS A 16 -4.12 -18.19 -16.85
N LEU A 17 -5.41 -17.89 -16.94
CA LEU A 17 -6.11 -17.03 -15.98
C LEU A 17 -6.09 -17.64 -14.56
N PHE A 18 -6.06 -16.78 -13.54
CA PHE A 18 -6.26 -17.08 -12.10
C PHE A 18 -7.15 -18.31 -11.82
N ALA A 19 -8.33 -18.35 -12.44
CA ALA A 19 -9.34 -19.39 -12.26
C ALA A 19 -8.89 -20.79 -12.74
N GLN A 20 -7.99 -20.88 -13.71
CA GLN A 20 -7.59 -22.16 -14.30
C GLN A 20 -6.55 -22.89 -13.45
N VAL A 21 -5.72 -22.15 -12.71
CA VAL A 21 -4.57 -22.71 -11.98
C VAL A 21 -4.94 -23.12 -10.56
N VAL A 22 -5.70 -22.28 -9.84
CA VAL A 22 -5.93 -22.43 -8.39
C VAL A 22 -7.37 -22.72 -8.04
N CYS A 23 -8.35 -22.24 -8.82
CA CYS A 23 -9.76 -22.48 -8.54
C CYS A 23 -10.18 -23.90 -8.95
N ASN A 24 -11.07 -24.49 -8.15
CA ASN A 24 -11.97 -25.55 -8.62
C ASN A 24 -13.09 -24.91 -9.46
N GLU A 25 -13.83 -25.70 -10.24
CA GLU A 25 -14.90 -25.21 -11.11
C GLU A 25 -15.91 -24.32 -10.36
N SER A 26 -16.26 -24.71 -9.12
CA SER A 26 -17.15 -23.96 -8.23
C SER A 26 -16.64 -22.57 -7.84
N ALA A 27 -15.32 -22.37 -7.76
CA ALA A 27 -14.72 -21.08 -7.42
C ALA A 27 -14.49 -20.18 -8.63
N SER A 28 -14.44 -20.75 -9.84
CA SER A 28 -14.36 -19.99 -11.08
C SER A 28 -15.64 -19.20 -11.38
N ALA A 29 -16.79 -19.64 -10.84
CA ALA A 29 -18.08 -18.97 -10.97
C ALA A 29 -18.32 -17.83 -9.95
N LEU A 30 -17.40 -17.61 -9.01
CA LEU A 30 -17.54 -16.55 -8.01
C LEU A 30 -17.29 -15.16 -8.63
N PRO A 31 -17.91 -14.09 -8.09
CA PRO A 31 -17.88 -12.75 -8.69
C PRO A 31 -16.57 -11.99 -8.43
N TRP A 32 -15.42 -12.63 -8.70
CA TRP A 32 -14.07 -12.09 -8.51
C TRP A 32 -13.87 -10.76 -9.22
N GLU A 33 -14.18 -10.73 -10.51
CA GLU A 33 -13.98 -9.55 -11.34
C GLU A 33 -14.77 -8.36 -10.79
N SER A 34 -16.01 -8.60 -10.35
CA SER A 34 -16.86 -7.58 -9.76
C SER A 34 -16.27 -7.01 -8.46
N VAL A 35 -15.85 -7.88 -7.53
CA VAL A 35 -15.24 -7.48 -6.26
C VAL A 35 -13.91 -6.74 -6.47
N LEU A 36 -13.07 -7.26 -7.36
CA LEU A 36 -11.77 -6.67 -7.66
C LEU A 36 -11.93 -5.31 -8.35
N LYS A 37 -12.87 -5.16 -9.30
CA LYS A 37 -13.16 -3.87 -9.94
C LYS A 37 -13.62 -2.82 -8.92
N ASP A 38 -14.57 -3.17 -8.04
CA ASP A 38 -15.04 -2.23 -7.02
C ASP A 38 -13.94 -1.85 -6.03
N THR A 39 -13.19 -2.84 -5.53
CA THR A 39 -12.08 -2.59 -4.59
C THR A 39 -11.01 -1.72 -5.24
N ASN A 40 -10.68 -2.00 -6.50
CA ASN A 40 -9.69 -1.24 -7.26
C ASN A 40 -10.10 0.21 -7.46
N LYS A 41 -11.36 0.43 -7.85
CA LYS A 41 -11.94 1.76 -8.05
C LYS A 41 -12.01 2.53 -6.73
N ALA A 42 -12.50 1.89 -5.67
CA ALA A 42 -12.56 2.50 -4.34
C ALA A 42 -11.18 2.95 -3.85
N VAL A 43 -10.16 2.11 -4.00
CA VAL A 43 -8.77 2.46 -3.64
C VAL A 43 -8.22 3.61 -4.47
N ALA A 44 -8.50 3.64 -5.78
CA ALA A 44 -8.09 4.72 -6.65
C ALA A 44 -8.72 6.06 -6.22
N GLU A 45 -10.05 6.10 -6.06
CA GLU A 45 -10.78 7.29 -5.61
C GLU A 45 -10.37 7.70 -4.18
N ALA A 46 -10.11 6.75 -3.29
CA ALA A 46 -9.69 7.03 -1.92
C ALA A 46 -8.28 7.65 -1.84
N TYR A 47 -7.34 7.26 -2.70
CA TYR A 47 -6.03 7.95 -2.78
C TYR A 47 -6.17 9.38 -3.29
N ILE A 48 -7.08 9.64 -4.22
CA ILE A 48 -7.37 11.00 -4.70
C ILE A 48 -7.89 11.85 -3.55
N LEU A 49 -8.92 11.36 -2.84
CA LEU A 49 -9.48 12.04 -1.67
C LEU A 49 -8.43 12.27 -0.58
N ALA A 50 -7.59 11.28 -0.28
CA ALA A 50 -6.53 11.41 0.71
C ALA A 50 -5.49 12.49 0.34
N ASN A 51 -5.06 12.52 -0.94
CA ASN A 51 -4.16 13.57 -1.42
C ASN A 51 -4.80 14.95 -1.33
N LEU A 52 -6.07 15.08 -1.72
CA LEU A 52 -6.82 16.34 -1.62
C LEU A 52 -6.90 16.83 -0.18
N CYS A 53 -7.24 15.94 0.75
CA CYS A 53 -7.32 16.25 2.17
C CYS A 53 -5.98 16.76 2.72
N VAL A 54 -4.89 16.02 2.48
CA VAL A 54 -3.55 16.42 2.92
C VAL A 54 -3.13 17.74 2.29
N LEU A 55 -3.37 17.94 0.99
CA LEU A 55 -3.03 19.17 0.29
C LEU A 55 -3.73 20.38 0.92
N ARG A 56 -5.04 20.26 1.15
CA ARG A 56 -5.88 21.31 1.75
C ARG A 56 -5.43 21.67 3.16
N LEU A 57 -5.10 20.65 3.97
CA LEU A 57 -4.57 20.85 5.32
C LEU A 57 -3.20 21.54 5.31
N CYS A 58 -2.31 21.12 4.41
CA CYS A 58 -1.01 21.77 4.21
C CYS A 58 -1.17 23.25 3.79
N GLN A 59 -2.09 23.55 2.85
CA GLN A 59 -2.40 24.91 2.41
C GLN A 59 -2.93 25.79 3.55
N ALA A 60 -3.80 25.22 4.39
CA ALA A 60 -4.37 25.91 5.54
C ALA A 60 -3.45 25.96 6.77
N GLY A 61 -2.23 25.39 6.69
CA GLY A 61 -1.31 25.29 7.83
C GLY A 61 -1.86 24.44 8.99
N ARG A 62 -2.80 23.54 8.72
CA ARG A 62 -3.45 22.70 9.73
C ARG A 62 -2.65 21.40 9.98
N PRO A 63 -2.76 20.81 11.19
CA PRO A 63 -2.15 19.52 11.46
C PRO A 63 -2.66 18.42 10.52
N ILE A 64 -1.74 17.59 10.01
CA ILE A 64 -2.09 16.42 9.20
C ILE A 64 -2.46 15.27 10.15
N PRO A 65 -3.62 14.60 9.99
CA PRO A 65 -3.96 13.46 10.82
C PRO A 65 -2.99 12.30 10.59
N VAL A 66 -2.92 11.39 11.57
CA VAL A 66 -2.19 10.14 11.42
C VAL A 66 -2.80 9.35 10.25
N LEU A 67 -1.98 8.99 9.26
CA LEU A 67 -2.42 8.28 8.06
C LEU A 67 -2.51 6.77 8.29
N ASP A 68 -3.29 6.38 9.31
CA ASP A 68 -3.46 4.99 9.73
C ASP A 68 -4.57 4.26 8.94
N GLN A 69 -4.80 3.00 9.31
CA GLN A 69 -5.85 2.19 8.71
C GLN A 69 -7.25 2.80 8.90
N GLY A 70 -7.47 3.50 10.02
CA GLY A 70 -8.73 4.19 10.32
C GLY A 70 -8.99 5.33 9.34
N PHE A 71 -7.98 6.17 9.09
CA PHE A 71 -8.02 7.24 8.10
C PHE A 71 -8.38 6.71 6.71
N TYR A 72 -7.66 5.70 6.22
CA TYR A 72 -7.93 5.14 4.89
C TYR A 72 -9.25 4.39 4.79
N ASN A 73 -9.73 3.75 5.87
CA ASN A 73 -11.07 3.19 5.92
C ASN A 73 -12.13 4.29 5.75
N LYS A 74 -11.99 5.44 6.43
CA LYS A 74 -12.91 6.58 6.26
C LYS A 74 -12.89 7.09 4.82
N CYS A 75 -11.71 7.20 4.19
CA CYS A 75 -11.60 7.57 2.78
C CYS A 75 -12.33 6.58 1.86
N LEU A 76 -12.12 5.26 2.03
CA LEU A 76 -12.81 4.23 1.26
C LEU A 76 -14.33 4.29 1.45
N SER A 77 -14.80 4.47 2.69
CA SER A 77 -16.22 4.64 2.97
C SER A 77 -16.83 5.89 2.34
N ALA A 78 -16.07 6.98 2.22
CA ALA A 78 -16.56 8.24 1.65
C ALA A 78 -16.70 8.21 0.11
N VAL A 79 -15.94 7.33 -0.57
CA VAL A 79 -15.91 7.21 -2.05
C VAL A 79 -16.62 5.95 -2.57
N THR A 80 -17.46 5.31 -1.75
CA THR A 80 -18.18 4.09 -2.12
C THR A 80 -19.67 4.21 -1.81
N ALA A 81 -20.50 3.44 -2.53
CA ALA A 81 -21.93 3.36 -2.32
C ALA A 81 -22.31 2.00 -1.69
N GLY A 82 -23.11 2.02 -0.61
CA GLY A 82 -23.64 0.81 0.03
C GLY A 82 -23.90 0.92 1.54
N LEU A 83 -24.10 -0.23 2.20
CA LEU A 83 -24.67 -0.32 3.55
C LEU A 83 -23.81 0.37 4.62
N LYS A 84 -24.45 1.35 5.26
CA LYS A 84 -23.95 2.31 6.25
C LYS A 84 -22.93 3.28 5.67
N THR A 85 -23.45 4.38 5.11
CA THR A 85 -22.82 5.68 5.32
C THR A 85 -22.31 5.71 6.76
N PRO A 86 -21.02 6.02 7.00
CA PRO A 86 -20.57 6.24 8.35
C PRO A 86 -21.58 7.19 9.02
N LYS A 87 -21.94 6.90 10.28
CA LYS A 87 -22.39 7.95 11.20
C LYS A 87 -21.50 9.16 10.93
N GLU A 88 -22.12 10.32 10.72
CA GLU A 88 -21.51 11.61 10.33
C GLU A 88 -19.98 11.59 10.40
N ILE A 89 -19.31 11.90 9.28
CA ILE A 89 -17.86 12.11 9.33
C ILE A 89 -17.61 13.22 10.35
N VAL A 90 -17.29 12.85 11.60
CA VAL A 90 -17.07 13.77 12.73
C VAL A 90 -15.82 14.63 12.47
N ASP A 91 -14.96 14.12 11.59
CA ASP A 91 -13.78 14.82 11.11
C ASP A 91 -14.18 15.87 10.07
N GLU A 92 -14.41 17.09 10.55
CA GLU A 92 -14.74 18.27 9.73
C GLU A 92 -13.77 18.45 8.55
N ASP A 93 -12.48 18.16 8.75
CA ASP A 93 -11.49 18.33 7.71
C ASP A 93 -11.61 17.30 6.59
N LEU A 94 -11.83 16.05 6.96
CA LEU A 94 -12.13 15.03 5.98
C LEU A 94 -13.46 15.32 5.28
N TRP A 95 -14.48 15.77 6.02
CA TRP A 95 -15.80 16.08 5.47
C TRP A 95 -15.73 17.18 4.40
N GLN A 96 -15.06 18.31 4.69
CA GLN A 96 -14.86 19.39 3.71
C GLN A 96 -14.12 18.90 2.46
N SER A 97 -13.12 18.03 2.65
CA SER A 97 -12.40 17.41 1.53
C SER A 97 -13.30 16.48 0.71
N VAL A 98 -14.22 15.77 1.35
CA VAL A 98 -15.22 14.92 0.68
C VAL A 98 -16.21 15.75 -0.14
N GLN A 99 -16.68 16.88 0.38
CA GLN A 99 -17.58 17.76 -0.37
C GLN A 99 -16.90 18.30 -1.62
N LEU A 100 -15.66 18.77 -1.49
CA LEU A 100 -14.87 19.26 -2.62
C LEU A 100 -14.57 18.16 -3.63
N TYR A 101 -14.22 16.96 -3.17
CA TYR A 101 -14.03 15.81 -4.04
C TYR A 101 -15.31 15.49 -4.84
N LYS A 102 -16.47 15.49 -4.18
CA LYS A 102 -17.76 15.21 -4.82
C LYS A 102 -18.16 16.28 -5.83
N SER A 103 -17.82 17.55 -5.61
CA SER A 103 -18.16 18.62 -6.55
C SER A 103 -17.37 18.56 -7.86
N TRP A 104 -16.16 17.97 -7.85
CA TRP A 104 -15.35 17.75 -9.06
C TRP A 104 -15.67 16.45 -9.79
N ARG A 105 -16.40 15.56 -9.13
CA ARG A 105 -16.65 14.23 -9.64
C ARG A 105 -17.80 14.25 -10.63
N ASP A 106 -17.61 13.61 -11.79
CA ASP A 106 -18.68 13.43 -12.77
C ASP A 106 -19.87 12.68 -12.13
N PRO A 107 -21.07 13.29 -12.07
CA PRO A 107 -22.27 12.66 -11.51
C PRO A 107 -22.72 11.40 -12.26
N SER A 108 -22.35 11.26 -13.55
CA SER A 108 -22.74 10.13 -14.39
C SER A 108 -21.96 8.85 -14.06
N VAL A 109 -20.78 8.97 -13.44
CA VAL A 109 -19.95 7.81 -13.09
C VAL A 109 -20.47 7.24 -11.77
N PRO A 110 -20.92 5.98 -11.67
CA PRO A 110 -21.39 5.44 -10.40
C PRO A 110 -20.23 5.33 -9.39
N PHE A 111 -20.49 5.34 -8.08
CA PHE A 111 -19.48 4.97 -7.09
C PHE A 111 -19.17 3.47 -7.15
N ALA A 112 -18.01 3.06 -6.60
CA ALA A 112 -17.74 1.65 -6.37
C ALA A 112 -18.72 1.09 -5.34
N SER A 113 -19.21 -0.13 -5.56
CA SER A 113 -20.13 -0.78 -4.61
C SER A 113 -19.38 -1.32 -3.41
N SER A 114 -19.83 -0.98 -2.21
CA SER A 114 -19.34 -1.54 -0.95
C SER A 114 -20.12 -2.78 -0.49
N ALA A 115 -21.10 -3.23 -1.29
CA ALA A 115 -21.96 -4.37 -0.98
C ALA A 115 -21.12 -5.62 -0.66
N HIS A 116 -21.20 -6.05 0.60
CA HIS A 116 -20.46 -7.16 1.22
C HIS A 116 -18.92 -7.02 1.23
N VAL A 117 -18.31 -6.12 0.46
CA VAL A 117 -16.83 -5.99 0.35
C VAL A 117 -16.20 -5.06 1.40
N SER A 118 -17.01 -4.29 2.13
CA SER A 118 -16.52 -3.39 3.18
C SER A 118 -15.74 -4.13 4.27
N TYR A 119 -16.20 -5.32 4.65
CA TYR A 119 -15.49 -6.20 5.58
C TYR A 119 -14.55 -7.16 4.83
N GLY A 120 -13.32 -7.33 5.33
CA GLY A 120 -12.31 -8.13 4.66
C GLY A 120 -11.60 -7.38 3.53
N TRP A 121 -12.27 -7.04 2.42
CA TRP A 121 -11.58 -6.43 1.27
C TRP A 121 -11.12 -5.00 1.54
N PHE A 122 -12.03 -4.09 1.90
CA PHE A 122 -11.64 -2.70 2.17
C PHE A 122 -10.77 -2.58 3.41
N GLN A 123 -10.98 -3.40 4.44
CA GLN A 123 -10.11 -3.45 5.62
C GLN A 123 -8.67 -3.85 5.27
N ASN A 124 -8.47 -4.87 4.42
CA ASN A 124 -7.12 -5.22 3.98
C ASN A 124 -6.56 -4.16 3.03
N ALA A 125 -7.39 -3.58 2.16
CA ALA A 125 -6.98 -2.52 1.25
C ALA A 125 -6.51 -1.27 2.01
N SER A 126 -7.23 -0.81 3.04
CA SER A 126 -6.83 0.33 3.87
C SER A 126 -5.53 0.09 4.63
N LEU A 127 -5.30 -1.16 5.09
CA LEU A 127 -4.02 -1.54 5.68
C LEU A 127 -2.89 -1.44 4.66
N GLN A 128 -3.09 -1.96 3.44
CA GLN A 128 -2.11 -1.81 2.36
C GLN A 128 -1.88 -0.33 2.01
N MET A 129 -2.94 0.49 1.98
CA MET A 129 -2.84 1.92 1.71
C MET A 129 -1.99 2.64 2.78
N THR A 130 -2.20 2.30 4.05
CA THR A 130 -1.41 2.80 5.18
C THR A 130 0.08 2.50 5.02
N THR A 131 0.41 1.24 4.73
CA THR A 131 1.80 0.80 4.52
C THR A 131 2.42 1.47 3.30
N ASN A 132 1.68 1.56 2.19
CA ASN A 132 2.16 2.18 0.96
C ASN A 132 2.39 3.68 1.13
N ALA A 133 1.51 4.38 1.84
CA ALA A 133 1.65 5.81 2.12
C ALA A 133 2.86 6.10 3.01
N SER A 134 2.99 5.35 4.11
CA SER A 134 4.13 5.49 5.03
C SER A 134 5.46 5.25 4.30
N SER A 135 5.53 4.16 3.54
CA SER A 135 6.72 3.83 2.73
C SER A 135 7.00 4.89 1.67
N HIS A 136 5.96 5.38 0.98
CA HIS A 136 6.09 6.39 -0.05
C HIS A 136 6.65 7.71 0.50
N ILE A 137 6.16 8.16 1.65
CA ILE A 137 6.63 9.40 2.29
C ILE A 137 8.11 9.26 2.66
N VAL A 138 8.46 8.22 3.44
CA VAL A 138 9.82 8.04 3.95
C VAL A 138 10.83 7.81 2.83
N VAL A 139 10.53 6.92 1.88
CA VAL A 139 11.46 6.55 0.80
C VAL A 139 11.68 7.71 -0.17
N ASN A 140 10.63 8.49 -0.49
CA ASN A 140 10.76 9.57 -1.45
C ASN A 140 11.27 10.88 -0.83
N PHE A 141 11.15 11.07 0.49
CA PHE A 141 11.53 12.32 1.14
C PHE A 141 12.95 12.76 0.77
N TYR A 142 13.94 11.87 0.92
CA TYR A 142 15.34 12.19 0.65
C TYR A 142 15.58 12.61 -0.81
N ARG A 143 15.02 11.87 -1.77
CA ARG A 143 15.14 12.18 -3.19
C ARG A 143 14.49 13.52 -3.54
N ARG A 144 13.35 13.84 -2.93
CA ARG A 144 12.63 15.11 -3.13
C ARG A 144 13.41 16.28 -2.53
N PHE A 145 13.95 16.09 -1.33
CA PHE A 145 14.78 17.09 -0.68
C PHE A 145 16.07 17.39 -1.48
N GLN A 146 16.70 16.36 -2.04
CA GLN A 146 17.83 16.52 -2.96
C GLN A 146 17.51 17.39 -4.17
N LYS A 147 16.34 17.17 -4.80
CA LYS A 147 15.90 17.97 -5.96
C LYS A 147 15.65 19.42 -5.57
N TYR A 148 14.95 19.62 -4.45
CA TYR A 148 14.68 20.94 -3.91
C TYR A 148 15.97 21.73 -3.64
N ILE A 149 16.95 21.14 -2.94
CA ILE A 149 18.24 21.78 -2.66
C ILE A 149 18.99 22.13 -3.95
N LYS A 150 19.04 21.19 -4.92
CA LYS A 150 19.72 21.43 -6.21
C LYS A 150 19.10 22.64 -6.91
N GLN A 151 17.77 22.71 -6.96
CA GLN A 151 17.05 23.79 -7.65
C GLN A 151 17.19 25.12 -6.90
N ARG A 152 17.03 25.13 -5.58
CA ARG A 152 17.05 26.36 -4.77
C ARG A 152 18.42 27.04 -4.68
N PHE A 153 19.51 26.26 -4.66
CA PHE A 153 20.85 26.82 -4.45
C PHE A 153 21.83 26.57 -5.58
N GLY A 154 21.46 25.83 -6.63
CA GLY A 154 22.37 25.46 -7.71
C GLY A 154 23.50 24.50 -7.29
N ILE A 155 23.50 23.97 -6.06
CA ILE A 155 24.60 23.15 -5.54
C ILE A 155 24.52 21.71 -6.05
N THR A 156 25.68 21.13 -6.37
CA THR A 156 25.79 19.78 -6.94
C THR A 156 26.84 18.91 -6.23
N GLY A 157 26.84 17.62 -6.54
CA GLY A 157 27.87 16.67 -6.09
C GLY A 157 28.12 16.66 -4.58
N LYS A 158 29.36 16.95 -4.20
CA LYS A 158 29.89 16.84 -2.84
C LYS A 158 29.27 17.85 -1.85
N GLU A 159 29.00 19.07 -2.30
CA GLU A 159 28.42 20.11 -1.44
C GLU A 159 26.99 19.73 -1.03
N ARG A 160 26.17 19.32 -2.00
CA ARG A 160 24.80 18.84 -1.74
C ARG A 160 24.79 17.66 -0.77
N TYR A 161 25.70 16.70 -0.95
CA TYR A 161 25.83 15.56 -0.06
C TYR A 161 26.21 15.98 1.36
N LYS A 162 27.18 16.89 1.51
CA LYS A 162 27.59 17.45 2.80
C LYS A 162 26.42 18.13 3.50
N LEU A 163 25.72 19.04 2.82
CA LEU A 163 24.56 19.74 3.36
C LEU A 163 23.48 18.77 3.85
N LEU A 164 23.13 17.77 3.03
CA LEU A 164 22.14 16.77 3.41
C LEU A 164 22.58 15.93 4.60
N ARG A 165 23.83 15.44 4.59
CA ARG A 165 24.35 14.65 5.71
C ARG A 165 24.28 15.44 7.02
N ASP A 166 24.66 16.71 6.99
CA ASP A 166 24.68 17.57 8.19
C ASP A 166 23.25 17.94 8.65
N VAL A 167 22.30 18.10 7.71
CA VAL A 167 20.87 18.25 8.04
C VAL A 167 20.28 16.97 8.65
N LEU A 168 20.60 15.79 8.10
CA LEU A 168 19.99 14.52 8.50
C LEU A 168 20.65 13.89 9.74
N ALA A 169 21.82 14.38 10.15
CA ALA A 169 22.52 13.93 11.35
C ALA A 169 21.66 14.20 12.62
N PRO A 170 21.78 13.38 13.67
CA PRO A 170 21.08 13.62 14.95
C PRO A 170 21.47 14.97 15.54
N THR A 171 22.77 15.21 15.65
CA THR A 171 23.34 16.46 16.16
C THR A 171 24.07 17.22 15.05
N TYR A 172 24.23 18.54 15.23
CA TYR A 172 24.99 19.40 14.33
C TYR A 172 25.63 20.55 15.13
N GLU A 173 26.96 20.58 15.15
CA GLU A 173 27.75 21.59 15.88
C GLU A 173 28.23 22.73 14.97
N GLY A 174 27.94 22.66 13.68
CA GLY A 174 28.34 23.70 12.72
C GLY A 174 27.42 24.92 12.76
N SER A 175 27.81 25.96 12.02
CA SER A 175 27.11 27.25 11.96
C SER A 175 26.47 27.56 10.60
N ASP A 176 26.50 26.62 9.64
CA ASP A 176 25.84 26.81 8.33
C ASP A 176 24.34 27.11 8.52
N LYS A 177 23.93 28.32 8.13
CA LYS A 177 22.56 28.82 8.25
C LYS A 177 21.55 27.95 7.48
N ARG A 178 21.95 27.38 6.34
CA ARG A 178 21.09 26.49 5.54
C ARG A 178 20.77 25.21 6.31
N VAL A 179 21.78 24.66 7.01
CA VAL A 179 21.59 23.48 7.86
C VAL A 179 20.60 23.80 8.98
N MET A 180 20.80 24.91 9.70
CA MET A 180 19.91 25.32 10.78
C MET A 180 18.46 25.54 10.31
N GLU A 181 18.27 26.20 9.17
CA GLU A 181 16.95 26.40 8.53
C GLU A 181 16.25 25.06 8.29
N PHE A 182 16.89 24.12 7.58
CA PHE A 182 16.25 22.84 7.25
C PHE A 182 16.04 21.95 8.46
N ARG A 183 16.96 21.98 9.45
CA ARG A 183 16.78 21.27 10.71
C ARG A 183 15.58 21.79 11.49
N GLY A 184 15.26 23.08 11.39
CA GLY A 184 14.08 23.68 12.00
C GLY A 184 12.75 23.27 11.34
N TRP A 185 12.77 22.82 10.08
CA TRP A 185 11.56 22.36 9.38
C TRP A 185 11.27 20.87 9.59
N ILE A 186 12.33 20.05 9.67
CA ILE A 186 12.20 18.59 9.62
C ILE A 186 11.88 18.04 11.01
N PRO A 187 10.75 17.33 11.19
CA PRO A 187 10.38 16.77 12.48
C PRO A 187 11.39 15.71 12.92
N ARG A 188 11.70 15.70 14.22
CA ARG A 188 12.62 14.76 14.86
C ARG A 188 11.95 13.98 15.96
N ASN A 189 12.41 12.75 16.17
CA ASN A 189 11.99 11.89 17.26
C ASN A 189 12.79 12.23 18.54
N ARG A 190 12.55 11.46 19.61
CA ARG A 190 13.20 11.66 20.92
C ARG A 190 14.72 11.47 20.91
N ASP A 191 15.24 10.77 19.91
CA ASP A 191 16.66 10.50 19.73
C ASP A 191 17.30 11.46 18.70
N ASP A 192 16.62 12.57 18.40
CA ASP A 192 17.00 13.59 17.42
C ASP A 192 17.15 13.10 15.96
N PHE A 193 16.74 11.87 15.64
CA PHE A 193 16.65 11.42 14.24
C PHE A 193 15.36 11.92 13.59
N ILE A 194 15.31 11.94 12.26
CA ILE A 194 14.05 12.22 11.54
C ILE A 194 12.98 11.23 11.98
N ASP A 195 11.81 11.76 12.32
CA ASP A 195 10.68 10.95 12.78
C ASP A 195 10.05 10.17 11.61
N LYS A 196 10.63 9.01 11.30
CA LYS A 196 10.12 8.08 10.29
C LYS A 196 8.95 7.23 10.79
N ASP A 197 8.73 7.19 12.11
CA ASP A 197 7.64 6.45 12.73
C ASP A 197 6.32 7.24 12.67
N ASN A 198 6.42 8.57 12.52
CA ASN A 198 5.31 9.47 12.24
C ASN A 198 5.44 10.16 10.86
N PRO A 199 5.32 9.43 9.72
CA PRO A 199 5.53 9.99 8.38
C PRO A 199 4.64 11.18 8.04
N HIS A 200 3.45 11.26 8.63
CA HIS A 200 2.50 12.35 8.38
C HIS A 200 3.08 13.73 8.76
N LEU A 201 4.01 13.78 9.72
CA LEU A 201 4.69 15.02 10.13
C LEU A 201 5.70 15.52 9.08
N ILE A 202 6.15 14.66 8.16
CA ILE A 202 7.08 15.01 7.08
C ILE A 202 6.35 15.68 5.89
N LEU A 203 5.03 15.50 5.80
CA LEU A 203 4.23 15.98 4.67
C LEU A 203 4.24 17.51 4.51
N PRO A 204 4.13 18.33 5.57
CA PRO A 204 4.25 19.79 5.44
C PRO A 204 5.58 20.23 4.84
N VAL A 205 6.69 19.56 5.19
CA VAL A 205 8.01 19.85 4.61
C VAL A 205 8.05 19.45 3.14
N THR A 206 7.50 18.29 2.81
CA THR A 206 7.40 17.82 1.42
C THR A 206 6.52 18.73 0.57
N TYR A 207 5.47 19.30 1.17
CA TYR A 207 4.60 20.28 0.54
C TYR A 207 5.33 21.61 0.25
N ARG A 208 6.18 22.09 1.18
CA ARG A 208 7.05 23.25 0.89
C ARG A 208 7.96 23.01 -0.31
N PHE A 209 8.50 21.80 -0.46
CA PHE A 209 9.29 21.44 -1.63
C PHE A 209 8.45 21.44 -2.91
N LEU A 210 7.21 20.95 -2.84
CA LEU A 210 6.27 20.94 -3.96
C LEU A 210 5.95 22.37 -4.40
N GLN A 211 5.53 23.25 -3.47
CA GLN A 211 5.20 24.64 -3.77
C GLN A 211 6.36 25.36 -4.45
N PHE A 212 7.57 25.23 -3.91
CA PHE A 212 8.75 25.84 -4.51
C PHE A 212 8.99 25.34 -5.93
N ILE A 213 8.88 24.02 -6.18
CA ILE A 213 9.07 23.45 -7.51
C ILE A 213 8.01 23.97 -8.49
N GLU A 214 6.75 24.02 -8.08
CA GLU A 214 5.65 24.50 -8.92
C GLU A 214 5.81 25.99 -9.25
N GLU A 215 6.13 26.82 -8.26
CA GLU A 215 6.41 28.25 -8.46
C GLU A 215 7.60 28.49 -9.40
N GLU A 216 8.69 27.73 -9.25
CA GLU A 216 9.86 27.85 -10.12
C GLU A 216 9.57 27.43 -11.56
N ASN A 217 8.83 26.33 -11.74
CA ASN A 217 8.39 25.90 -13.06
C ASN A 217 7.48 26.95 -13.72
N ASP A 218 6.58 27.57 -12.97
CA ASP A 218 5.66 28.58 -13.49
C ASP A 218 6.41 29.87 -13.86
N ARG A 219 7.36 30.32 -13.04
CA ARG A 219 8.23 31.49 -13.34
C ARG A 219 9.00 31.32 -14.64
N HIS A 220 9.48 30.11 -14.89
CA HIS A 220 10.29 29.79 -16.06
C HIS A 220 9.49 29.09 -17.18
N ARG A 221 8.15 29.18 -17.15
CA ARG A 221 7.29 28.49 -18.12
C ARG A 221 7.59 28.82 -19.59
N ARG A 222 8.16 30.00 -19.85
CA ARG A 222 8.52 30.49 -21.19
C ARG A 222 10.02 30.38 -21.49
N ASP A 223 10.82 29.89 -20.55
CA ASP A 223 12.25 29.71 -20.73
C ASP A 223 12.52 28.31 -21.31
N PRO A 224 12.98 28.20 -22.56
CA PRO A 224 13.26 26.91 -23.19
C PRO A 224 14.52 26.24 -22.63
N GLU A 225 15.43 26.98 -21.99
CA GLU A 225 16.65 26.43 -21.38
C GLU A 225 16.40 25.93 -19.95
N PHE A 226 15.30 26.35 -19.34
CA PHE A 226 14.94 25.93 -18.00
C PHE A 226 14.43 24.49 -17.97
N GLN A 227 15.17 23.63 -17.26
CA GLN A 227 14.75 22.26 -17.03
C GLN A 227 13.64 22.18 -15.97
N GLN A 228 12.39 22.12 -16.41
CA GLN A 228 11.24 21.94 -15.51
C GLN A 228 11.34 20.65 -14.70
N LEU A 229 11.12 20.77 -13.40
CA LEU A 229 11.06 19.61 -12.51
C LEU A 229 9.63 19.08 -12.45
N ARG A 230 9.46 17.78 -12.76
CA ARG A 230 8.15 17.13 -12.64
C ARG A 230 7.54 17.33 -11.24
N SER A 231 6.32 17.89 -11.19
CA SER A 231 5.52 17.98 -9.96
C SER A 231 5.28 16.61 -9.32
N LEU A 232 5.09 16.60 -8.01
CA LEU A 232 5.04 15.40 -7.20
C LEU A 232 3.76 15.32 -6.39
N SER A 233 3.31 14.10 -6.12
CA SER A 233 2.21 13.86 -5.19
C SER A 233 2.70 13.76 -3.76
N LEU A 234 1.90 14.24 -2.81
CA LEU A 234 2.21 14.11 -1.39
C LEU A 234 2.06 12.64 -0.92
N LEU A 235 1.00 11.98 -1.36
CA LEU A 235 0.73 10.56 -1.08
C LEU A 235 0.81 9.73 -2.37
N PRO A 236 0.79 8.38 -2.26
CA PRO A 236 0.68 7.53 -3.44
C PRO A 236 -0.54 7.87 -4.27
N PHE A 237 -0.41 7.63 -5.57
CA PHE A 237 -1.54 7.55 -6.50
C PHE A 237 -1.49 6.22 -7.21
N LYS A 238 -2.66 5.68 -7.53
CA LYS A 238 -2.75 4.54 -8.41
C LYS A 238 -2.52 5.01 -9.85
N ARG A 239 -1.47 4.52 -10.51
CA ARG A 239 -1.19 4.83 -11.92
C ARG A 239 -1.99 3.87 -12.80
N GLY A 240 -3.07 4.38 -13.40
CA GLY A 240 -3.93 3.60 -14.29
C GLY A 240 -4.89 2.64 -13.59
N PHE A 241 -5.59 1.84 -14.40
CA PHE A 241 -6.66 0.95 -13.95
C PHE A 241 -6.20 -0.48 -13.68
N GLU A 242 -4.89 -0.77 -13.77
CA GLU A 242 -4.36 -2.11 -13.46
C GLU A 242 -4.73 -2.52 -12.03
N CYS A 243 -5.28 -3.72 -11.89
CA CYS A 243 -5.74 -4.20 -10.60
C CYS A 243 -4.55 -4.41 -9.66
N SER A 244 -4.67 -3.95 -8.42
CA SER A 244 -3.66 -4.26 -7.40
C SER A 244 -3.85 -5.69 -6.89
N HIS A 245 -2.78 -6.29 -6.38
CA HIS A 245 -2.87 -7.57 -5.67
C HIS A 245 -3.60 -7.38 -4.34
N PHE A 246 -4.91 -7.63 -4.35
CA PHE A 246 -5.75 -7.50 -3.18
C PHE A 246 -5.73 -8.78 -2.36
N LYS A 247 -5.59 -8.61 -1.05
CA LYS A 247 -5.61 -9.70 -0.09
C LYS A 247 -7.05 -10.12 0.20
N MET A 248 -7.36 -11.38 -0.07
CA MET A 248 -8.56 -12.08 0.39
C MET A 248 -8.24 -12.90 1.63
N CYS A 249 -8.69 -12.43 2.80
CA CYS A 249 -8.67 -13.19 4.04
C CYS A 249 -9.98 -13.98 4.24
N LYS A 250 -10.15 -14.66 5.38
CA LYS A 250 -11.40 -15.33 5.74
C LYS A 250 -12.66 -14.46 5.63
N LEU A 251 -12.57 -13.17 5.98
CA LEU A 251 -13.70 -12.23 5.84
C LEU A 251 -13.89 -11.81 4.38
N GLY A 252 -12.81 -11.71 3.60
CA GLY A 252 -12.89 -11.47 2.16
C GLY A 252 -13.56 -12.62 1.41
N LEU A 253 -13.28 -13.87 1.81
CA LEU A 253 -13.97 -15.04 1.26
C LEU A 253 -15.46 -15.05 1.66
N TYR A 254 -15.77 -14.76 2.93
CA TYR A 254 -17.16 -14.59 3.38
C TYR A 254 -17.91 -13.55 2.53
N ALA A 255 -17.30 -12.39 2.31
CA ALA A 255 -17.84 -11.32 1.48
C ALA A 255 -18.09 -11.76 0.04
N LEU A 256 -17.12 -12.46 -0.56
CA LEU A 256 -17.21 -12.97 -1.93
C LEU A 256 -18.38 -13.96 -2.09
N LEU A 257 -18.53 -14.88 -1.12
CA LEU A 257 -19.61 -15.87 -1.11
C LEU A 257 -20.98 -15.22 -0.90
N LYS A 258 -21.11 -14.26 0.03
CA LYS A 258 -22.36 -13.49 0.20
C LYS A 258 -22.73 -12.73 -1.07
N ARG A 259 -21.75 -12.12 -1.74
CA ARG A 259 -21.96 -11.41 -2.99
C ARG A 259 -22.36 -12.33 -4.15
N ALA A 260 -21.96 -13.59 -4.11
CA ALA A 260 -22.43 -14.63 -5.03
C ALA A 260 -23.85 -15.15 -4.72
N GLY A 261 -24.51 -14.65 -3.67
CA GLY A 261 -25.83 -15.13 -3.23
C GLY A 261 -25.78 -16.48 -2.50
N ILE A 262 -24.60 -16.95 -2.11
CA ILE A 262 -24.44 -18.24 -1.44
C ILE A 262 -24.83 -18.13 0.03
N GLN A 263 -25.70 -19.03 0.47
CA GLN A 263 -26.07 -19.16 1.87
C GLN A 263 -24.89 -19.75 2.65
N ILE A 264 -24.37 -18.97 3.59
CA ILE A 264 -23.25 -19.33 4.46
C ILE A 264 -23.58 -18.96 5.90
N PRO A 265 -23.01 -19.67 6.89
CA PRO A 265 -23.26 -19.38 8.30
C PRO A 265 -22.87 -17.95 8.68
N PRO A 266 -23.55 -17.32 9.63
CA PRO A 266 -23.25 -15.95 10.04
C PRO A 266 -21.87 -15.86 10.72
N LEU A 267 -21.35 -14.63 10.82
CA LEU A 267 -20.08 -14.37 11.52
C LEU A 267 -20.18 -14.64 13.03
N GLN A 268 -21.38 -14.47 13.60
CA GLN A 268 -21.71 -14.70 15.00
C GLN A 268 -23.12 -15.29 15.06
N ALA A 269 -23.32 -16.33 15.87
CA ALA A 269 -24.62 -16.93 16.16
C ALA A 269 -24.67 -17.35 17.63
N ARG A 270 -25.88 -17.44 18.18
CA ARG A 270 -26.11 -18.02 19.52
C ARG A 270 -26.14 -19.55 19.47
N GLU A 271 -26.67 -20.11 18.39
CA GLU A 271 -26.81 -21.55 18.16
C GLU A 271 -26.44 -21.88 16.70
N GLY A 272 -25.87 -23.06 16.48
CA GLY A 272 -25.41 -23.53 15.17
C GLY A 272 -23.98 -23.11 14.81
N PRO A 273 -23.46 -23.59 13.66
CA PRO A 273 -22.09 -23.31 13.25
C PRO A 273 -21.93 -21.82 12.89
N ILE A 274 -20.78 -21.24 13.23
CA ILE A 274 -20.39 -19.90 12.78
C ILE A 274 -19.39 -19.98 11.64
N TRP A 275 -19.20 -18.87 10.92
CA TRP A 275 -18.28 -18.81 9.77
C TRP A 275 -16.87 -19.35 10.08
N ASN A 276 -16.35 -19.08 11.27
CA ASN A 276 -15.01 -19.53 11.67
C ASN A 276 -14.89 -21.05 11.77
N ASP A 277 -15.99 -21.77 12.03
CA ASP A 277 -15.99 -23.22 12.18
C ASP A 277 -15.86 -23.90 10.81
N VAL A 278 -16.47 -23.30 9.78
CA VAL A 278 -16.59 -23.90 8.44
C VAL A 278 -15.62 -23.31 7.41
N VAL A 279 -14.97 -22.17 7.70
CA VAL A 279 -14.19 -21.43 6.69
C VAL A 279 -13.06 -22.24 6.06
N ASN A 280 -12.41 -23.12 6.84
CA ASN A 280 -11.34 -23.96 6.32
C ASN A 280 -11.88 -24.92 5.24
N GLU A 281 -13.02 -25.56 5.47
CA GLU A 281 -13.65 -26.44 4.49
C GLU A 281 -13.98 -25.69 3.20
N TRP A 282 -14.48 -24.46 3.32
CA TRP A 282 -14.73 -23.59 2.15
C TRP A 282 -13.46 -23.30 1.36
N TRP A 283 -12.34 -23.01 2.02
CA TRP A 283 -11.06 -22.82 1.34
C TRP A 283 -10.65 -24.05 0.52
N TYR A 284 -10.66 -25.24 1.11
CA TYR A 284 -10.25 -26.47 0.40
C TYR A 284 -11.27 -26.94 -0.63
N ARG A 285 -12.55 -26.62 -0.44
CA ARG A 285 -13.61 -26.91 -1.42
C ARG A 285 -13.48 -26.04 -2.67
N LEU A 286 -13.14 -24.76 -2.50
CA LEU A 286 -13.11 -23.80 -3.60
C LEU A 286 -11.76 -23.77 -4.33
N PHE A 287 -10.67 -24.06 -3.62
CA PHE A 287 -9.33 -23.89 -4.18
C PHE A 287 -8.49 -25.16 -4.03
N LYS A 288 -7.60 -25.39 -5.00
CA LYS A 288 -6.65 -26.50 -5.06
C LYS A 288 -5.48 -26.33 -4.07
N ILE A 289 -5.75 -25.86 -2.84
CA ILE A 289 -4.76 -25.48 -1.82
C ILE A 289 -3.85 -26.66 -1.44
N LYS A 290 -4.43 -27.85 -1.30
CA LYS A 290 -3.71 -29.07 -0.90
C LYS A 290 -2.53 -29.40 -1.82
N LYS A 291 -2.58 -28.97 -3.10
CA LYS A 291 -1.48 -29.13 -4.06
C LYS A 291 -0.22 -28.35 -3.66
N PHE A 292 -0.38 -27.25 -2.93
CA PHE A 292 0.70 -26.32 -2.60
C PHE A 292 1.19 -26.47 -1.16
N GLU A 293 0.42 -27.14 -0.30
CA GLU A 293 0.86 -27.41 1.06
C GLU A 293 2.02 -28.42 1.09
N THR A 294 2.89 -28.25 2.07
CA THR A 294 3.97 -29.21 2.35
C THR A 294 3.81 -29.75 3.77
N GLU A 295 4.68 -30.67 4.18
CA GLU A 295 4.74 -31.13 5.57
C GLU A 295 5.01 -29.97 6.54
N ASN A 296 5.90 -29.06 6.14
CA ASN A 296 6.40 -27.98 6.99
C ASN A 296 5.68 -26.64 6.79
N ARG A 297 4.77 -26.53 5.81
CA ARG A 297 4.04 -25.29 5.52
C ARG A 297 2.59 -25.58 5.18
N LYS A 298 1.69 -24.92 5.91
CA LYS A 298 0.23 -25.02 5.74
C LYS A 298 -0.37 -23.69 5.32
N PHE A 299 -1.54 -23.75 4.72
CA PHE A 299 -2.27 -22.58 4.27
C PHE A 299 -2.55 -21.60 5.41
N ALA A 300 -2.28 -20.32 5.17
CA ALA A 300 -2.36 -19.27 6.16
C ALA A 300 -3.75 -18.61 6.28
N GLY A 301 -4.75 -19.09 5.55
CA GLY A 301 -6.10 -18.50 5.54
C GLY A 301 -6.22 -17.22 4.72
N GLU A 302 -5.29 -16.98 3.80
CA GLU A 302 -5.27 -15.78 2.97
C GLU A 302 -4.64 -16.03 1.59
N MET A 303 -5.18 -15.36 0.58
CA MET A 303 -4.66 -15.31 -0.79
C MET A 303 -4.50 -13.85 -1.24
N LEU A 304 -3.59 -13.58 -2.16
CA LEU A 304 -3.49 -12.29 -2.85
C LEU A 304 -3.81 -12.50 -4.33
N THR A 305 -4.60 -11.62 -4.93
CA THR A 305 -4.96 -11.72 -6.35
C THR A 305 -5.27 -10.35 -6.95
N ASP A 306 -4.91 -10.18 -8.22
CA ASP A 306 -5.30 -9.04 -9.06
C ASP A 306 -6.30 -9.47 -10.16
N GLY A 307 -6.80 -10.71 -10.09
CA GLY A 307 -7.68 -11.33 -11.08
C GLY A 307 -6.94 -12.00 -12.25
N LYS A 308 -5.64 -11.77 -12.41
CA LYS A 308 -4.78 -12.43 -13.40
C LYS A 308 -3.86 -13.44 -12.73
N ALA A 309 -3.18 -13.03 -11.66
CA ALA A 309 -2.26 -13.83 -10.87
C ALA A 309 -2.80 -14.07 -9.45
N VAL A 310 -2.25 -15.10 -8.79
CA VAL A 310 -2.56 -15.39 -7.38
C VAL A 310 -1.34 -15.84 -6.62
N SER A 311 -1.23 -15.35 -5.39
CA SER A 311 -0.30 -15.86 -4.39
C SER A 311 -1.09 -16.51 -3.26
N ILE A 312 -0.81 -17.79 -2.99
CA ILE A 312 -1.36 -18.53 -1.86
C ILE A 312 -0.36 -18.41 -0.71
N VAL A 313 -0.79 -17.84 0.42
CA VAL A 313 0.13 -17.65 1.55
C VAL A 313 0.20 -18.94 2.36
N LEU A 314 1.41 -19.47 2.50
CA LEU A 314 1.72 -20.62 3.35
C LEU A 314 2.56 -20.18 4.55
N ARG A 315 2.34 -20.78 5.71
CA ARG A 315 3.09 -20.51 6.94
C ARG A 315 3.55 -21.80 7.59
N LYS A 316 4.70 -21.75 8.26
CA LYS A 316 5.12 -22.83 9.14
C LYS A 316 4.10 -22.97 10.27
N PRO A 317 3.71 -24.20 10.66
CA PRO A 317 2.89 -24.40 11.85
C PRO A 317 3.54 -23.69 13.04
N LYS A 318 2.74 -22.96 13.82
CA LYS A 318 3.24 -22.42 15.09
C LYS A 318 3.69 -23.61 15.95
N LYS A 319 4.96 -23.61 16.38
CA LYS A 319 5.40 -24.56 17.41
C LYS A 319 4.49 -24.34 18.63
N PRO A 320 4.00 -25.41 19.27
CA PRO A 320 3.26 -25.25 20.53
C PRO A 320 4.15 -24.46 21.48
N GLU A 321 3.58 -23.40 22.07
CA GLU A 321 4.30 -22.63 23.08
C GLU A 321 4.71 -23.59 24.20
N PRO A 322 5.97 -23.54 24.68
CA PRO A 322 6.35 -24.33 25.84
C PRO A 322 5.38 -23.95 26.96
N LYS A 323 4.69 -24.96 27.52
CA LYS A 323 3.80 -24.79 28.67
C LYS A 323 4.57 -23.97 29.71
N LYS A 324 4.06 -22.78 30.06
CA LYS A 324 4.66 -21.95 31.12
C LYS A 324 4.68 -22.78 32.40
N SER A 325 5.84 -23.31 32.76
CA SER A 325 6.04 -23.93 34.07
C SER A 325 5.97 -22.82 35.12
N SER A 326 5.01 -22.92 36.03
CA SER A 326 4.88 -22.08 37.21
C SER A 326 6.08 -22.27 38.13
N LYS A 327 7.08 -21.38 38.06
CA LYS A 327 8.03 -21.16 39.15
C LYS A 327 8.25 -19.65 39.34
N PRO A 328 8.38 -19.19 40.60
CA PRO A 328 8.20 -17.79 40.97
C PRO A 328 9.40 -16.93 40.57
N GLU A 329 9.10 -15.66 40.27
CA GLU A 329 10.04 -14.62 39.87
C GLU A 329 11.20 -14.46 40.84
N LYS A 330 12.43 -14.57 40.33
CA LYS A 330 13.61 -13.93 40.94
C LYS A 330 13.91 -12.65 40.16
N LYS A 331 13.69 -11.50 40.79
CA LYS A 331 14.12 -10.18 40.32
C LYS A 331 15.64 -10.04 40.48
N ILE A 332 16.32 -9.48 39.48
CA ILE A 332 17.55 -8.63 39.55
C ILE A 332 17.84 -8.11 38.11
N PRO A 333 18.49 -6.93 37.91
CA PRO A 333 17.94 -5.84 37.09
C PRO A 333 18.68 -5.47 35.79
N LYS A 334 18.00 -4.62 34.99
CA LYS A 334 18.42 -3.64 33.94
C LYS A 334 19.29 -4.11 32.74
N CYS A 335 18.80 -3.90 31.52
CA CYS A 335 19.46 -3.09 30.46
C CYS A 335 18.61 -2.97 29.16
N THR A 336 18.94 -1.94 28.38
CA THR A 336 18.33 -1.29 27.20
C THR A 336 17.97 -2.18 25.97
N PRO A 337 17.15 -1.65 25.02
CA PRO A 337 16.51 -2.44 23.97
C PRO A 337 17.45 -2.70 22.79
N LEU A 338 17.65 -3.98 22.46
CA LEU A 338 18.30 -4.41 21.23
C LEU A 338 17.29 -5.08 20.31
N ALA A 339 17.25 -4.52 19.10
CA ALA A 339 16.50 -4.95 17.94
C ALA A 339 16.66 -6.44 17.60
N LYS A 340 15.72 -6.91 16.77
CA LYS A 340 15.75 -8.06 15.83
C LYS A 340 14.77 -9.17 16.18
N TYR A 341 13.57 -9.07 15.62
CA TYR A 341 12.98 -10.21 14.94
C TYR A 341 12.49 -9.78 13.56
N GLY A 342 13.38 -9.96 12.58
CA GLY A 342 12.99 -10.04 11.19
C GLY A 342 12.09 -11.25 11.02
N VAL A 343 10.81 -11.02 10.74
CA VAL A 343 9.94 -12.05 10.20
C VAL A 343 10.43 -12.30 8.78
N TRP A 344 11.17 -13.39 8.59
CA TRP A 344 11.45 -13.93 7.27
C TRP A 344 10.13 -14.46 6.69
N ILE A 345 9.37 -13.59 6.03
CA ILE A 345 8.27 -14.01 5.16
C ILE A 345 8.93 -14.58 3.91
N LEU A 346 9.05 -15.90 3.83
CA LEU A 346 9.32 -16.54 2.54
C LEU A 346 8.00 -16.51 1.78
N VAL A 347 7.80 -15.46 0.98
CA VAL A 347 6.73 -15.41 -0.02
C VAL A 347 7.15 -16.37 -1.12
N ASP A 348 6.56 -17.57 -1.16
CA ASP A 348 6.64 -18.40 -2.35
C ASP A 348 5.76 -17.71 -3.41
N VAL A 349 6.36 -16.79 -4.15
CA VAL A 349 5.77 -16.25 -5.37
C VAL A 349 5.83 -17.38 -6.39
N ILE A 350 4.71 -18.08 -6.58
CA ILE A 350 4.56 -18.96 -7.72
C ILE A 350 4.39 -18.05 -8.94
N PHE A 351 5.51 -17.73 -9.58
CA PHE A 351 5.48 -17.33 -10.97
C PHE A 351 4.93 -18.52 -11.75
N CYS A 352 3.83 -18.33 -12.47
CA CYS A 352 3.66 -19.08 -13.72
C CYS A 352 4.81 -18.58 -14.60
N ASP A 353 5.92 -19.33 -14.56
CA ASP A 353 7.25 -18.92 -15.02
C ASP A 353 7.23 -18.62 -16.53
N ASP A 354 7.91 -17.54 -16.91
CA ASP A 354 8.71 -17.51 -18.13
C ASP A 354 10.07 -16.92 -17.74
N LYS A 355 11.07 -17.79 -17.60
CA LYS A 355 12.48 -17.39 -17.52
C LYS A 355 13.00 -17.05 -18.91
N GLN A 356 13.26 -15.77 -19.16
CA GLN A 356 14.55 -15.23 -19.63
C GLN A 356 14.36 -13.82 -20.19
N LEU A 357 14.81 -12.81 -19.44
CA LEU A 357 15.86 -11.87 -19.85
C LEU A 357 16.15 -10.93 -18.68
N TRP A 358 17.15 -11.31 -17.87
CA TRP A 358 18.02 -10.32 -17.27
C TRP A 358 18.99 -9.87 -18.36
N SER A 359 18.90 -8.61 -18.76
CA SER A 359 20.06 -7.87 -19.24
C SER A 359 20.19 -6.66 -18.33
N ASN A 360 21.25 -6.67 -17.51
CA ASN A 360 21.91 -5.42 -17.17
C ASN A 360 22.32 -4.77 -18.50
N ASP A 361 21.86 -3.55 -18.75
CA ASP A 361 22.56 -2.48 -19.46
C ASP A 361 21.57 -1.34 -19.73
N LEU A 362 21.75 -0.24 -19.00
CA LEU A 362 21.86 1.12 -19.53
C LEU A 362 21.94 2.12 -18.37
N LEU A 363 23.17 2.32 -17.92
CA LEU A 363 23.70 3.65 -17.68
C LEU A 363 23.58 4.48 -18.96
N LEU A 364 23.34 5.79 -18.79
CA LEU A 364 23.61 6.89 -19.73
C LEU A 364 22.77 6.95 -21.02
N ASN A 365 21.77 7.83 -21.07
CA ASN A 365 21.85 9.11 -21.81
C ASN A 365 20.47 9.80 -21.89
N SER A 366 20.52 11.14 -21.93
CA SER A 366 19.46 12.17 -22.01
C SER A 366 18.57 12.40 -20.78
#